data_AF-F4RXS3-F1
#
_entry.id   AF-F4RXS3-F1
#
_cell.length_a   1.000
_cell.length_b   1.000
_cell.length_c   1.000
_cell.angle_alpha   90.00
_cell.angle_beta   90.00
_cell.angle_gamma   90.00
#
_symmetry.space_group_name_H-M   'P 1'
#
loop_
_entity.id
_entity.type
_entity.pdbx_description
1 polymer ?
#
loop_
_entity_poly.entity_id
_entity_poly.type
_entity_poly.pdbx_seq_one_letter_code
_entity_poly.pdbx_strand_id
1 'polypeptide(L)'
;MSLSDSGYLLEIERQKSLKMAACRCSNCDPQGAAQLIRLLPQTKLSDLKSLMSSFPSQPEDESLLNIPRKSRKRKLSSNIPLACKSDDPIQMNIPMIDLTVSIIGNYELLFKKTYPTDPPYLPETLFSREDAWQIAKNYTSVSNGMFLRDILGGQTVPGLFDSIIASVNSWLRSDSYKQHQDEIEDIQISIDQEYLNTQLIEEEHEEQLRLKAVERDLKAQGIADQKRFRAEKTAETLRLKLQKQANKNKEIAHFSSTSGSL
;
A
#
# COMPACT_ATOMS: atom_id res chain seq x y z
N MET A 1 5.30 -5.39 -39.07
CA MET A 1 5.03 -5.82 -40.46
C MET A 1 6.36 -5.94 -41.16
N SER A 2 6.60 -7.06 -41.86
CA SER A 2 7.82 -7.25 -42.65
C SER A 2 7.76 -6.40 -43.92
N LEU A 3 8.90 -5.91 -44.41
CA LEU A 3 9.00 -5.21 -45.71
C LEU A 3 8.66 -6.14 -46.90
N SER A 4 8.63 -7.45 -46.64
CA SER A 4 8.23 -8.49 -47.60
C SER A 4 6.76 -8.88 -47.49
N ASP A 5 5.98 -8.23 -46.62
CA ASP A 5 4.56 -8.55 -46.46
C ASP A 5 3.74 -8.06 -47.66
N SER A 6 2.84 -8.92 -48.15
CA SER A 6 2.02 -8.62 -49.34
C SER A 6 1.13 -7.38 -49.12
N GLY A 7 0.55 -7.24 -47.91
CA GLY A 7 -0.26 -6.08 -47.56
C GLY A 7 0.53 -4.77 -47.55
N TYR A 8 1.78 -4.79 -47.07
CA TYR A 8 2.68 -3.64 -47.07
C TYR A 8 3.01 -3.16 -48.49
N LEU A 9 3.28 -4.08 -49.41
CA LEU A 9 3.58 -3.76 -50.81
C LEU A 9 2.37 -3.14 -51.52
N LEU A 10 1.16 -3.69 -51.29
CA LEU A 10 -0.09 -3.15 -51.84
C LEU A 10 -0.37 -1.73 -51.34
N GLU A 11 -0.14 -1.46 -50.06
CA GLU A 11 -0.33 -0.11 -49.50
C GLU A 11 0.69 0.90 -50.06
N ILE A 12 1.94 0.50 -50.28
CA ILE A 12 2.93 1.35 -50.98
C ILE A 12 2.47 1.70 -52.39
N GLU A 13 1.98 0.70 -53.14
CA GLU A 13 1.52 0.92 -54.51
C GLU A 13 0.30 1.84 -54.57
N ARG A 14 -0.64 1.66 -53.63
CA ARG A 14 -1.78 2.56 -53.45
C ARG A 14 -1.35 4.00 -53.13
N GLN A 15 -0.38 4.18 -52.24
CA GLN A 15 0.14 5.51 -51.90
C GLN A 15 0.81 6.18 -53.10
N LYS A 16 1.56 5.42 -53.91
CA LYS A 16 2.19 5.91 -55.15
C LYS A 16 1.16 6.32 -56.18
N SER A 17 0.11 5.53 -56.42
CA SER A 17 -0.93 5.84 -57.41
C SER A 17 -1.71 7.10 -57.03
N LEU A 18 -1.89 7.35 -55.74
CA LEU A 18 -2.53 8.55 -55.20
C LEU A 18 -1.59 9.75 -55.00
N LYS A 19 -0.31 9.64 -55.41
CA LYS A 19 0.71 10.69 -55.26
C LYS A 19 0.85 11.19 -53.81
N MET A 20 0.68 10.30 -52.84
CA MET A 20 0.90 10.63 -51.44
C MET A 20 2.39 10.86 -51.17
N ALA A 21 2.71 11.66 -50.16
CA ALA A 21 4.09 11.85 -49.73
C ALA A 21 4.71 10.52 -49.27
N ALA A 22 6.00 10.34 -49.51
CA ALA A 22 6.71 9.13 -49.08
C ALA A 22 6.59 8.96 -47.55
N CYS A 23 6.25 7.75 -47.12
CA CYS A 23 6.16 7.42 -45.70
C CYS A 23 7.53 7.54 -45.03
N ARG A 24 7.59 8.24 -43.89
CA ARG A 24 8.81 8.47 -43.09
C ARG A 24 8.79 7.76 -41.74
N CYS A 25 8.03 6.67 -41.62
CA CYS A 25 8.03 5.86 -40.40
C CYS A 25 9.35 5.07 -40.28
N SER A 26 9.62 4.51 -39.11
CA SER A 26 10.85 3.74 -38.85
C SER A 26 11.05 2.51 -39.75
N ASN A 27 9.99 2.01 -40.40
CA ASN A 27 10.10 0.91 -41.36
C ASN A 27 10.41 1.41 -42.78
N CYS A 28 9.92 2.59 -43.17
CA CYS A 28 10.05 3.13 -44.52
C CYS A 28 11.25 4.07 -44.69
N ASP A 29 11.66 4.74 -43.62
CA ASP A 29 12.82 5.65 -43.54
C ASP A 29 13.59 5.40 -42.22
N PRO A 30 14.30 4.25 -42.11
CA PRO A 30 15.01 3.90 -40.86
C PRO A 30 16.11 4.91 -40.53
N GLN A 31 16.75 5.48 -41.55
CA GLN A 31 17.79 6.51 -41.42
C GLN A 31 17.22 7.83 -40.86
N GLY A 32 16.12 8.31 -41.43
CA GLY A 32 15.42 9.48 -40.88
C GLY A 32 14.90 9.25 -39.46
N ALA A 33 14.38 8.05 -39.17
CA ALA A 33 13.94 7.70 -37.83
C ALA A 33 15.10 7.66 -36.81
N ALA A 34 16.26 7.11 -37.18
CA ALA A 34 17.45 7.11 -36.34
C ALA A 34 17.96 8.54 -36.05
N GLN A 35 17.98 9.41 -37.07
CA GLN A 35 18.28 10.83 -36.91
C GLN A 35 17.34 11.50 -35.90
N LEU A 36 16.03 11.24 -36.02
CA LEU A 36 15.03 11.78 -35.10
C LEU A 36 15.28 11.32 -33.66
N ILE A 37 15.53 10.03 -33.44
CA ILE A 37 15.80 9.51 -32.09
C ILE A 37 17.04 10.18 -31.47
N ARG A 38 18.09 10.40 -32.27
CA ARG A 38 19.33 11.04 -31.81
C ARG A 38 19.16 12.52 -31.49
N LEU A 39 18.44 13.26 -32.32
CA LEU A 39 18.37 14.72 -32.25
C LEU A 39 17.19 15.24 -31.41
N LEU A 40 16.07 14.51 -31.36
CA LEU A 40 14.86 14.94 -30.67
C LEU A 40 15.08 15.31 -29.19
N PRO A 41 15.88 14.58 -28.39
CA PRO A 41 16.14 14.95 -26.99
C PRO A 41 16.83 16.31 -26.81
N GLN A 42 17.49 16.82 -27.85
CA GLN A 42 18.25 18.07 -27.82
C GLN A 42 17.55 19.18 -28.62
N THR A 43 16.40 18.88 -29.24
CA THR A 43 15.71 19.79 -30.15
C THR A 43 14.70 20.64 -29.38
N LYS A 44 14.76 21.97 -29.58
CA LYS A 44 13.78 22.91 -29.04
C LYS A 44 12.48 22.83 -29.83
N LEU A 45 11.36 23.19 -29.19
CA LEU A 45 10.04 23.17 -29.82
C LEU A 45 9.99 24.00 -31.12
N SER A 46 10.68 25.15 -31.17
CA SER A 46 10.77 26.01 -32.36
C SER A 46 11.39 25.31 -33.57
N ASP A 47 12.29 24.35 -33.33
CA ASP A 47 13.14 23.74 -34.35
C ASP A 47 12.63 22.34 -34.74
N LEU A 48 11.61 21.83 -34.02
CA LEU A 48 11.03 20.50 -34.23
C LEU A 48 10.52 20.31 -35.66
N LYS A 49 9.84 21.31 -36.22
CA LYS A 49 9.31 21.22 -37.59
C LYS A 49 10.42 21.13 -38.63
N SER A 50 11.53 21.83 -38.38
CA SER A 50 12.73 21.76 -39.23
C SER A 50 13.35 20.36 -39.16
N LEU A 51 13.51 19.82 -37.95
CA LEU A 51 14.01 18.47 -37.74
C LEU A 51 13.11 17.39 -38.40
N MET A 52 11.79 17.50 -38.27
CA MET A 52 10.85 16.56 -38.89
C MET A 52 10.89 16.60 -40.43
N SER A 53 11.40 17.69 -41.01
CA SER A 53 11.49 17.88 -42.46
C SER A 53 12.91 17.62 -43.00
N SER A 54 13.91 17.47 -42.13
CA SER A 54 15.29 17.24 -42.53
C SER A 54 15.52 15.79 -42.95
N PHE A 55 16.55 15.59 -43.78
CA PHE A 55 17.06 14.27 -44.15
C PHE A 55 18.49 14.12 -43.65
N PRO A 56 18.90 12.90 -43.25
CA PRO A 56 20.27 12.64 -42.84
C PRO A 56 21.22 12.88 -44.02
N SER A 57 22.21 13.74 -43.80
CA SER A 57 23.28 14.01 -44.76
C SER A 57 24.40 12.96 -44.72
N GLN A 58 24.41 12.12 -43.69
CA GLN A 58 25.34 11.02 -43.44
C GLN A 58 24.56 9.82 -42.90
N PRO A 59 25.05 8.58 -43.08
CA PRO A 59 24.42 7.40 -42.51
C PRO A 59 24.32 7.51 -40.98
N GLU A 60 23.13 7.30 -40.45
CA GLU A 60 22.82 7.26 -39.01
C GLU A 60 22.92 5.82 -38.50
N ASP A 61 23.16 5.70 -37.19
CA ASP A 61 23.21 4.41 -36.51
C ASP A 61 21.79 3.85 -36.31
N GLU A 62 21.38 2.92 -37.17
CA GLU A 62 20.07 2.26 -37.09
C GLU A 62 19.90 1.41 -35.83
N SER A 63 20.98 1.06 -35.10
CA SER A 63 20.87 0.35 -33.83
C SER A 63 20.12 1.15 -32.77
N LEU A 64 20.01 2.48 -32.94
CA LEU A 64 19.17 3.37 -32.13
C LEU A 64 17.68 3.01 -32.19
N LEU A 65 17.23 2.30 -33.24
CA LEU A 65 15.86 1.79 -33.34
C LEU A 65 15.63 0.58 -32.43
N ASN A 66 16.70 -0.11 -32.03
CA ASN A 66 16.67 -1.33 -31.22
C ASN A 66 16.91 -1.07 -29.73
N ILE A 67 16.82 0.17 -29.25
CA ILE A 67 17.01 0.49 -27.84
C ILE A 67 15.96 -0.29 -27.04
N PRO A 68 16.37 -1.22 -26.15
CA PRO A 68 15.42 -1.90 -25.27
C PRO A 68 14.72 -0.82 -24.47
N ARG A 69 13.39 -0.78 -24.53
CA ARG A 69 12.59 0.03 -23.62
C ARG A 69 12.86 -0.52 -22.21
N LYS A 70 13.92 -0.04 -21.56
CA LYS A 70 14.04 -0.15 -20.12
C LYS A 70 12.84 0.60 -19.61
N SER A 71 11.81 -0.13 -19.20
CA SER A 71 10.73 0.44 -18.41
C SER A 71 11.44 1.07 -17.22
N ARG A 72 11.57 2.40 -17.24
CA ARG A 72 11.91 3.11 -16.03
C ARG A 72 10.77 2.75 -15.10
N LYS A 73 11.02 1.84 -14.14
CA LYS A 73 10.13 1.64 -13.01
C LYS A 73 9.93 3.03 -12.45
N ARG A 74 8.78 3.65 -12.76
CA ARG A 74 8.47 4.98 -12.24
C ARG A 74 8.54 4.81 -10.74
N LYS A 75 9.34 5.63 -10.06
CA LYS A 75 9.25 5.73 -8.61
C LYS A 75 7.77 5.99 -8.32
N LEU A 76 7.17 5.19 -7.44
CA LEU A 76 5.80 5.40 -6.98
C LEU A 76 5.75 6.79 -6.34
N SER A 77 5.39 7.80 -7.12
CA SER A 77 5.01 9.10 -6.61
C SER A 77 3.63 8.93 -6.00
N SER A 78 3.31 9.68 -4.95
CA SER A 78 1.94 9.86 -4.43
C SER A 78 0.92 10.42 -5.45
N ASN A 79 1.31 10.54 -6.73
CA ASN A 79 0.56 11.11 -7.84
C ASN A 79 0.24 10.04 -8.89
N ILE A 80 -0.03 8.80 -8.46
CA ILE A 80 -0.42 7.70 -9.35
C ILE A 80 -1.79 7.21 -8.89
N PRO A 81 -2.76 7.05 -9.82
CA PRO A 81 -4.06 6.50 -9.46
C PRO A 81 -3.93 5.09 -8.87
N LEU A 82 -4.70 4.81 -7.82
CA LEU A 82 -4.74 3.52 -7.16
C LEU A 82 -5.38 2.48 -8.08
N ALA A 83 -4.63 1.48 -8.55
CA ALA A 83 -5.16 0.44 -9.43
C ALA A 83 -6.33 -0.32 -8.78
N CYS A 84 -7.43 -0.47 -9.48
CA CYS A 84 -8.54 -1.35 -9.12
C CYS A 84 -8.33 -2.72 -9.76
N LYS A 85 -8.15 -3.75 -8.94
CA LYS A 85 -8.01 -5.12 -9.43
C LYS A 85 -9.39 -5.79 -9.54
N SER A 86 -9.44 -6.94 -10.21
CA SER A 86 -10.67 -7.73 -10.36
C SER A 86 -11.21 -8.28 -9.04
N ASP A 87 -10.33 -8.47 -8.04
CA ASP A 87 -10.62 -8.98 -6.69
C ASP A 87 -10.76 -7.88 -5.63
N ASP A 88 -10.88 -6.62 -6.06
CA ASP A 88 -10.90 -5.48 -5.16
C ASP A 88 -12.20 -5.43 -4.33
N PRO A 89 -12.13 -5.29 -2.99
CA PRO A 89 -13.31 -5.23 -2.12
C PRO A 89 -14.33 -4.16 -2.52
N ILE A 90 -13.89 -3.06 -3.16
CA ILE A 90 -14.80 -2.00 -3.61
C ILE A 90 -15.84 -2.50 -4.61
N GLN A 91 -15.58 -3.61 -5.31
CA GLN A 91 -16.53 -4.18 -6.27
C GLN A 91 -17.77 -4.79 -5.61
N MET A 92 -17.69 -5.07 -4.30
CA MET A 92 -18.80 -5.58 -3.49
C MET A 92 -19.43 -4.49 -2.63
N ASN A 93 -18.84 -3.29 -2.58
CA ASN A 93 -19.34 -2.16 -1.83
C ASN A 93 -20.49 -1.49 -2.59
N ILE A 94 -21.69 -1.49 -2.01
CA ILE A 94 -22.92 -1.01 -2.67
C ILE A 94 -22.79 0.46 -3.13
N PRO A 95 -22.31 1.39 -2.28
CA PRO A 95 -22.08 2.76 -2.74
C PRO A 95 -21.11 2.91 -3.92
N MET A 96 -20.04 2.12 -3.95
CA MET A 96 -19.07 2.14 -5.05
C MET A 96 -19.64 1.53 -6.34
N ILE A 97 -20.49 0.50 -6.21
CA ILE A 97 -21.26 -0.05 -7.33
C ILE A 97 -22.16 1.03 -7.93
N ASP A 98 -22.90 1.77 -7.09
CA ASP A 98 -23.80 2.85 -7.53
C ASP A 98 -23.06 3.92 -8.34
N LEU A 99 -21.93 4.42 -7.82
CA LEU A 99 -21.07 5.37 -8.54
C LEU A 99 -20.62 4.80 -9.90
N THR A 100 -20.14 3.56 -9.91
CA THR A 100 -19.62 2.92 -11.13
C THR A 100 -20.72 2.76 -12.19
N VAL A 101 -21.91 2.31 -11.78
CA VAL A 101 -23.07 2.17 -12.67
C VAL A 101 -23.50 3.53 -13.23
N SER A 102 -23.51 4.57 -12.39
CA SER A 102 -23.84 5.94 -12.81
C SER A 102 -22.86 6.47 -13.87
N ILE A 103 -21.55 6.28 -13.66
CA ILE A 103 -20.53 6.68 -14.62
C ILE A 103 -20.71 5.96 -15.97
N ILE A 104 -20.90 4.63 -15.95
CA ILE A 104 -21.08 3.84 -17.16
C ILE A 104 -22.35 4.28 -17.90
N GLY A 105 -23.47 4.44 -17.19
CA GLY A 105 -24.73 4.88 -17.79
C GLY A 105 -24.62 6.26 -18.44
N ASN A 106 -23.97 7.22 -17.76
CA ASN A 106 -23.75 8.55 -18.32
C ASN A 106 -22.82 8.54 -19.53
N TYR A 107 -21.79 7.68 -19.51
CA TYR A 107 -20.93 7.46 -20.67
C TYR A 107 -21.71 6.91 -21.87
N GLU A 108 -22.54 5.89 -21.68
CA GLU A 108 -23.34 5.31 -22.77
C GLU A 108 -24.28 6.34 -23.41
N LEU A 109 -24.90 7.20 -22.59
CA LEU A 109 -25.73 8.31 -23.07
C LEU A 109 -24.90 9.32 -23.87
N LEU A 110 -23.72 9.70 -23.37
CA LEU A 110 -22.81 10.61 -24.07
C LEU A 110 -22.32 10.02 -25.39
N PHE A 111 -21.97 8.74 -25.40
CA PHE A 111 -21.51 8.02 -26.58
C PHE A 111 -22.59 7.99 -27.67
N LYS A 112 -23.83 7.60 -27.32
CA LYS A 112 -24.97 7.58 -28.26
C LYS A 112 -25.28 8.98 -28.80
N LYS A 113 -25.13 10.02 -27.98
CA LYS A 113 -25.31 11.42 -28.41
C LYS A 113 -24.21 11.86 -29.38
N THR A 114 -22.98 11.42 -29.18
CA THR A 114 -21.82 11.80 -30.00
C THR A 114 -21.79 11.04 -31.32
N TYR A 115 -22.15 9.76 -31.30
CA TYR A 115 -22.18 8.87 -32.46
C TYR A 115 -23.58 8.24 -32.64
N PRO A 116 -24.56 8.98 -33.18
CA PRO A 116 -25.93 8.51 -33.31
C PRO A 116 -26.12 7.45 -34.43
N THR A 117 -25.18 7.34 -35.37
CA THR A 117 -25.25 6.38 -36.50
C THR A 117 -23.85 5.91 -36.86
N ASP A 118 -23.68 4.60 -37.04
CA ASP A 118 -22.43 3.91 -37.42
C ASP A 118 -21.17 4.43 -36.70
N PRO A 119 -21.04 4.17 -35.39
CA PRO A 119 -19.88 4.63 -34.63
C PRO A 119 -18.59 3.98 -35.16
N PRO A 120 -17.49 4.74 -35.28
CA PRO A 120 -16.21 4.23 -35.79
C PRO A 120 -15.53 3.25 -34.82
N TYR A 121 -15.97 3.21 -33.57
CA TYR A 121 -15.44 2.40 -32.48
C TYR A 121 -16.58 1.82 -31.64
N LEU A 122 -16.35 0.72 -30.93
CA LEU A 122 -17.30 0.26 -29.92
C LEU A 122 -17.14 1.09 -28.63
N PRO A 123 -18.20 1.33 -27.84
CA PRO A 123 -18.11 2.07 -26.59
C PRO A 123 -17.02 1.52 -25.65
N GLU A 124 -17.01 0.20 -25.46
CA GLU A 124 -16.06 -0.53 -24.61
C GLU A 124 -14.60 -0.34 -25.02
N THR A 125 -14.33 -0.01 -26.29
CA THR A 125 -12.95 0.25 -26.75
C THR A 125 -12.43 1.63 -26.35
N LEU A 126 -13.32 2.59 -26.06
CA LEU A 126 -12.96 3.95 -25.65
C LEU A 126 -13.09 4.17 -24.15
N PHE A 127 -13.96 3.40 -23.48
CA PHE A 127 -14.15 3.44 -22.04
C PHE A 127 -14.70 2.11 -21.58
N SER A 128 -13.91 1.39 -20.78
CA SER A 128 -14.28 0.06 -20.30
C SER A 128 -14.85 0.11 -18.89
N ARG A 129 -15.41 -1.02 -18.44
CA ARG A 129 -15.88 -1.17 -17.06
C ARG A 129 -14.73 -1.04 -16.05
N GLU A 130 -13.54 -1.50 -16.43
CA GLU A 130 -12.33 -1.37 -15.62
C GLU A 130 -11.96 0.10 -15.42
N ASP A 131 -12.08 0.94 -16.45
CA ASP A 131 -11.85 2.38 -16.34
C ASP A 131 -12.84 3.03 -15.35
N ALA A 132 -14.12 2.62 -15.40
CA ALA A 132 -15.13 3.12 -14.48
C ALA A 132 -14.82 2.75 -13.01
N TRP A 133 -14.42 1.50 -12.76
CA TRP A 133 -13.98 1.07 -11.43
C TRP A 133 -12.72 1.79 -10.96
N GLN A 134 -11.79 2.01 -11.87
CA GLN A 134 -10.57 2.75 -11.63
C GLN A 134 -10.86 4.20 -11.22
N ILE A 135 -11.85 4.83 -11.84
CA ILE A 135 -12.37 6.16 -11.45
C ILE A 135 -13.04 6.10 -10.08
N ALA A 136 -13.94 5.15 -9.86
CA ALA A 136 -14.67 5.01 -8.60
C ALA A 136 -13.71 4.85 -7.42
N LYS A 137 -12.66 4.01 -7.56
CA LYS A 137 -11.61 3.86 -6.54
C LYS A 137 -10.86 5.14 -6.21
N ASN A 138 -10.75 6.06 -7.18
CA ASN A 138 -10.01 7.30 -7.06
C ASN A 138 -10.93 8.53 -6.98
N TYR A 139 -12.21 8.36 -6.59
CA TYR A 139 -13.24 9.39 -6.67
C TYR A 139 -12.84 10.72 -6.03
N THR A 140 -12.16 10.70 -4.88
CA THR A 140 -11.71 11.92 -4.18
C THR A 140 -10.67 12.71 -4.97
N SER A 141 -9.80 12.01 -5.71
CA SER A 141 -8.80 12.66 -6.56
C SER A 141 -9.40 13.11 -7.89
N VAL A 142 -10.32 12.32 -8.43
CA VAL A 142 -11.03 12.62 -9.68
C VAL A 142 -11.97 13.82 -9.52
N SER A 143 -12.65 13.97 -8.38
CA SER A 143 -13.50 15.15 -8.11
C SER A 143 -12.70 16.45 -8.10
N ASN A 144 -11.41 16.39 -7.75
CA ASN A 144 -10.45 17.49 -7.81
C ASN A 144 -9.80 17.66 -9.20
N GLY A 145 -10.28 16.93 -10.22
CA GLY A 145 -9.78 17.00 -11.59
C GLY A 145 -8.46 16.26 -11.83
N MET A 146 -8.02 15.41 -10.91
CA MET A 146 -6.78 14.66 -11.05
C MET A 146 -7.00 13.28 -11.68
N PHE A 147 -5.92 12.67 -12.18
CA PHE A 147 -5.80 11.29 -12.65
C PHE A 147 -6.67 10.85 -13.84
N LEU A 148 -7.68 11.61 -14.27
CA LEU A 148 -8.54 11.20 -15.39
C LEU A 148 -7.77 10.91 -16.68
N ARG A 149 -6.79 11.76 -17.01
CA ARG A 149 -5.91 11.54 -18.18
C ARG A 149 -4.99 10.34 -18.00
N ASP A 150 -4.58 10.05 -16.76
CA ASP A 150 -3.73 8.90 -16.46
C ASP A 150 -4.51 7.58 -16.49
N ILE A 151 -5.80 7.62 -16.12
CA ILE A 151 -6.72 6.48 -16.15
C ILE A 151 -7.18 6.20 -17.58
N LEU A 152 -7.73 7.21 -18.27
CA LEU A 152 -8.36 7.08 -19.59
C LEU A 152 -7.36 7.13 -20.76
N GLY A 153 -6.15 7.65 -20.51
CA GLY A 153 -5.19 7.93 -21.56
C GLY A 153 -5.58 9.13 -22.45
N GLY A 154 -5.20 9.06 -23.73
CA GLY A 154 -5.29 10.19 -24.67
C GLY A 154 -6.45 10.15 -25.65
N GLN A 155 -7.11 9.00 -25.82
CA GLN A 155 -8.19 8.83 -26.79
C GLN A 155 -9.51 8.67 -26.04
N THR A 156 -10.36 9.70 -26.06
CA THR A 156 -11.65 9.72 -25.35
C THR A 156 -12.73 10.40 -26.17
N VAL A 157 -13.99 10.14 -25.82
CA VAL A 157 -15.15 10.85 -26.39
C VAL A 157 -15.16 12.30 -25.89
N PRO A 158 -15.46 13.30 -26.75
CA PRO A 158 -15.62 14.69 -26.32
C PRO A 158 -16.64 14.83 -25.18
N GLY A 159 -16.29 15.57 -24.13
CA GLY A 159 -17.14 15.78 -22.95
C GLY A 159 -17.12 14.64 -21.92
N LEU A 160 -16.36 13.56 -22.15
CA LEU A 160 -16.27 12.43 -21.21
C LEU A 160 -15.73 12.87 -19.84
N PHE A 161 -14.68 13.68 -19.82
CA PHE A 161 -14.06 14.17 -18.58
C PHE A 161 -15.08 14.96 -17.74
N ASP A 162 -15.80 15.90 -18.36
CA ASP A 162 -16.80 16.71 -17.68
C ASP A 162 -17.97 15.85 -17.18
N SER A 163 -18.40 14.86 -17.97
CA SER A 163 -19.45 13.92 -17.59
C SER A 163 -19.05 13.06 -16.38
N ILE A 164 -17.80 12.58 -16.32
CA ILE A 164 -17.29 11.82 -15.18
C ILE A 164 -17.22 12.71 -13.93
N ILE A 165 -16.64 13.91 -14.04
CA ILE A 165 -16.55 14.85 -12.90
C ILE A 165 -17.95 15.18 -12.37
N ALA A 166 -18.91 15.43 -13.27
CA ALA A 166 -20.30 15.67 -12.89
C ALA A 166 -20.94 14.46 -12.19
N SER A 167 -20.68 13.25 -12.68
CA SER A 167 -21.18 11.99 -12.09
C SER A 167 -20.63 11.80 -10.67
N VAL A 168 -19.32 11.97 -10.48
CA VAL A 168 -18.67 11.86 -9.17
C VAL A 168 -19.20 12.94 -8.22
N ASN A 169 -19.30 14.20 -8.66
CA ASN A 169 -19.80 15.28 -7.82
C ASN A 169 -21.28 15.13 -7.46
N SER A 170 -22.09 14.54 -8.34
CA SER A 170 -23.49 14.20 -8.06
C SER A 170 -23.56 13.10 -6.99
N TRP A 171 -22.77 12.04 -7.14
CA TRP A 171 -22.69 10.96 -6.18
C TRP A 171 -22.20 11.43 -4.81
N LEU A 172 -21.20 12.32 -4.73
CA LEU A 172 -20.73 12.92 -3.47
C LEU A 172 -21.82 13.69 -2.68
N ARG A 173 -22.96 14.00 -3.30
CA ARG A 173 -24.11 14.66 -2.67
C ARG A 173 -25.30 13.72 -2.44
N SER A 174 -25.18 12.47 -2.87
CA SER A 174 -26.22 11.44 -2.78
C SER A 174 -26.27 10.78 -1.41
N ASP A 175 -27.37 10.09 -1.13
CA ASP A 175 -27.49 9.26 0.07
C ASP A 175 -26.60 8.02 0.00
N SER A 176 -26.29 7.54 -1.21
CA SER A 176 -25.32 6.45 -1.42
C SER A 176 -23.93 6.81 -0.87
N TYR A 177 -23.47 8.04 -1.10
CA TYR A 177 -22.20 8.49 -0.52
C TYR A 177 -22.25 8.66 0.99
N LYS A 178 -23.39 9.08 1.57
CA LYS A 178 -23.53 9.14 3.03
C LYS A 178 -23.39 7.74 3.64
N GLN A 179 -24.06 6.74 3.06
CA GLN A 179 -23.88 5.35 3.47
C GLN A 179 -22.41 4.91 3.38
N HIS A 180 -21.69 5.30 2.33
CA HIS A 180 -20.26 5.02 2.23
C HIS A 180 -19.44 5.66 3.36
N GLN A 181 -19.79 6.88 3.76
CA GLN A 181 -19.13 7.58 4.87
C GLN A 181 -19.39 6.87 6.20
N ASP A 182 -20.65 6.49 6.45
CA ASP A 182 -21.05 5.75 7.65
C ASP A 182 -20.32 4.40 7.73
N GLU A 183 -20.21 3.67 6.61
CA GLU A 183 -19.46 2.41 6.52
C GLU A 183 -17.96 2.58 6.84
N ILE A 184 -17.34 3.67 6.38
CA ILE A 184 -15.94 3.98 6.71
C ILE A 184 -15.79 4.30 8.20
N GLU A 185 -16.72 5.08 8.75
CA GLU A 185 -16.70 5.45 10.17
C GLU A 185 -16.87 4.23 11.06
N ASP A 186 -17.82 3.33 10.75
CA ASP A 186 -18.03 2.08 11.49
C ASP A 186 -16.79 1.18 11.47
N ILE A 187 -16.12 1.06 10.31
CA ILE A 187 -14.86 0.31 10.20
C ILE A 187 -13.78 0.94 11.09
N GLN A 188 -13.65 2.27 11.08
CA GLN A 188 -12.66 2.96 11.91
C GLN A 188 -12.93 2.77 13.40
N ILE A 189 -14.20 2.89 13.83
CA ILE A 189 -14.63 2.64 15.21
C ILE A 189 -14.28 1.21 15.62
N SER A 190 -14.53 0.22 14.75
CA SER A 190 -14.20 -1.18 15.03
C SER A 190 -12.68 -1.38 15.23
N ILE A 191 -11.85 -0.75 14.39
CA ILE A 191 -10.38 -0.83 14.50
C ILE A 191 -9.91 -0.20 15.81
N ASP A 192 -10.45 0.97 16.16
CA ASP A 192 -10.07 1.68 17.38
C ASP A 192 -10.48 0.89 18.64
N GLN A 193 -11.65 0.25 18.62
CA GLN A 193 -12.10 -0.64 19.70
C GLN A 193 -11.20 -1.87 19.87
N GLU A 194 -10.80 -2.51 18.77
CA GLU A 194 -9.88 -3.66 18.81
C GLU A 194 -8.52 -3.28 19.40
N TYR A 195 -8.01 -2.11 19.02
CA TYR A 195 -6.78 -1.56 19.57
C TYR A 195 -6.90 -1.34 21.09
N LEU A 196 -7.97 -0.68 21.54
CA LEU A 196 -8.21 -0.43 22.98
C LEU A 196 -8.36 -1.73 23.78
N ASN A 197 -9.08 -2.71 23.24
CA ASN A 197 -9.24 -4.02 23.88
C ASN A 197 -7.90 -4.73 24.04
N THR A 198 -7.04 -4.66 23.03
CA THR A 198 -5.70 -5.27 23.07
C THR A 198 -4.85 -4.62 24.16
N GLN A 199 -4.85 -3.28 24.26
CA GLN A 199 -4.14 -2.56 25.32
C GLN A 199 -4.64 -2.94 26.71
N LEU A 200 -5.96 -3.05 26.90
CA LEU A 200 -6.55 -3.40 28.19
C LEU A 200 -6.16 -4.82 28.63
N ILE A 201 -6.12 -5.78 27.69
CA ILE A 201 -5.66 -7.15 27.95
C ILE A 201 -4.18 -7.18 28.37
N GLU A 202 -3.34 -6.37 27.70
CA GLU A 202 -1.91 -6.26 28.04
C GLU A 202 -1.71 -5.67 29.44
N GLU A 203 -2.42 -4.59 29.77
CA GLU A 203 -2.38 -3.97 31.10
C GLU A 203 -2.86 -4.91 32.21
N GLU A 204 -3.96 -5.64 31.99
CA GLU A 204 -4.45 -6.65 32.94
C GLU A 204 -3.42 -7.76 33.16
N HIS A 205 -2.76 -8.22 32.09
CA HIS A 205 -1.73 -9.26 32.18
C HIS A 205 -0.50 -8.78 32.96
N GLU A 206 -0.06 -7.54 32.75
CA GLU A 206 1.03 -6.93 33.51
C GLU A 206 0.70 -6.81 35.00
N GLU A 207 -0.51 -6.36 35.33
CA GLU A 207 -0.94 -6.23 36.71
C GLU A 207 -1.06 -7.59 37.41
N GLN A 208 -1.57 -8.62 36.70
CA GLN A 208 -1.56 -9.99 37.20
C GLN A 208 -0.14 -10.52 37.49
N LEU A 209 0.84 -10.18 36.64
CA LEU A 209 2.24 -10.56 36.86
C LEU A 209 2.81 -9.86 38.10
N ARG A 210 2.49 -8.57 38.30
CA ARG A 210 2.88 -7.81 39.50
C ARG A 210 2.30 -8.40 40.77
N LEU A 211 1.00 -8.69 40.79
CA LEU A 211 0.34 -9.31 41.94
C LEU A 211 0.94 -10.69 42.27
N LYS A 212 1.23 -11.52 41.25
CA LYS A 212 1.92 -12.81 41.42
C LYS A 212 3.36 -12.66 41.92
N ALA A 213 4.05 -11.55 41.62
CA ALA A 213 5.38 -11.28 42.15
C ALA A 213 5.30 -10.91 43.64
N VAL A 214 4.39 -10.00 44.01
CA VAL A 214 4.14 -9.61 45.41
C VAL A 214 3.76 -10.82 46.27
N GLU A 215 2.87 -11.70 45.76
CA GLU A 215 2.49 -12.91 46.49
C GLU A 215 3.68 -13.86 46.72
N ARG A 216 4.55 -14.01 45.72
CA ARG A 216 5.79 -14.82 45.84
C ARG A 216 6.73 -14.25 46.88
N ASP A 217 6.90 -12.92 46.91
CA ASP A 217 7.76 -12.25 47.87
C ASP A 217 7.22 -12.37 49.30
N LEU A 218 5.92 -12.20 49.51
CA LEU A 218 5.27 -12.40 50.82
C LEU A 218 5.43 -13.84 51.32
N LYS A 219 5.25 -14.84 50.44
CA LYS A 219 5.49 -16.26 50.80
C LYS A 219 6.95 -16.50 51.15
N ALA A 220 7.90 -15.94 50.39
CA ALA A 220 9.32 -16.07 50.65
C ALA A 220 9.71 -15.43 51.99
N GLN A 221 9.19 -14.25 52.30
CA GLN A 221 9.36 -13.58 53.60
C GLN A 221 8.82 -14.43 54.75
N GLY A 222 7.58 -14.94 54.64
CA GLY A 222 7.01 -15.82 55.67
C GLY A 222 7.84 -17.08 55.93
N ILE A 223 8.40 -17.69 54.88
CA ILE A 223 9.32 -18.85 55.02
C ILE A 223 10.63 -18.42 55.70
N ALA A 224 11.20 -17.27 55.32
CA ALA A 224 12.44 -16.76 55.90
C ALA A 224 12.27 -16.44 57.39
N ASP A 225 11.15 -15.82 57.78
CA ASP A 225 10.82 -15.50 59.17
C ASP A 225 10.62 -16.76 59.99
N GLN A 226 9.92 -17.77 59.45
CA GLN A 226 9.75 -19.04 60.14
C GLN A 226 11.09 -19.78 60.34
N LYS A 227 12.00 -19.70 59.36
CA LYS A 227 13.37 -20.23 59.50
C LYS A 227 14.17 -19.47 60.56
N ARG A 228 14.08 -18.14 60.60
CA ARG A 228 14.74 -17.30 61.63
C ARG A 228 14.24 -17.66 63.02
N PHE A 229 12.92 -17.75 63.21
CA PHE A 229 12.32 -18.13 64.49
C PHE A 229 12.77 -19.52 64.97
N ARG A 230 12.82 -20.50 64.07
CA ARG A 230 13.33 -21.85 64.41
C ARG A 230 14.80 -21.82 64.79
N ALA A 231 15.63 -21.09 64.04
CA ALA A 231 17.06 -20.95 64.32
C ALA A 231 17.30 -20.30 65.70
N GLU A 232 16.57 -19.22 66.01
CA GLU A 232 16.64 -18.53 67.29
C GLU A 232 16.26 -19.45 68.46
N LYS A 233 15.14 -20.17 68.34
CA LYS A 233 14.71 -21.15 69.34
C LYS A 233 15.75 -22.26 69.55
N THR A 234 16.38 -22.76 68.48
CA THR A 234 17.45 -23.75 68.61
C THR A 234 18.70 -23.19 69.29
N ALA A 235 19.09 -21.95 68.96
CA ALA A 235 20.24 -21.27 69.57
C ALA A 235 20.02 -21.00 71.06
N GLU A 236 18.82 -20.59 71.45
CA GLU A 236 18.43 -20.39 72.84
C GLU A 236 18.46 -21.71 73.63
N THR A 237 17.93 -22.79 73.04
CA THR A 237 17.98 -24.13 73.65
C THR A 237 19.43 -24.59 73.85
N LEU A 238 20.33 -24.32 72.89
CA LEU A 238 21.76 -24.62 72.97
C LEU A 238 22.45 -23.81 74.07
N ARG A 239 22.15 -22.51 74.18
CA ARG A 239 22.63 -21.64 75.27
C ARG A 239 22.24 -22.18 76.63
N LEU A 240 20.97 -22.55 76.82
CA LEU A 240 20.48 -23.12 78.07
C LEU A 240 21.18 -24.44 78.42
N LYS A 241 21.46 -25.30 77.42
CA LYS A 241 22.22 -26.54 77.63
C LYS A 241 23.66 -26.27 78.07
N LEU A 242 24.36 -25.37 77.38
CA LEU A 242 25.73 -24.97 77.75
C LEU A 242 25.79 -24.38 79.16
N GLN A 243 24.81 -23.55 79.52
CA GLN A 243 24.74 -22.95 80.85
C GLN A 243 24.47 -24.00 81.95
N LYS A 244 23.58 -24.97 81.71
CA LYS A 244 23.36 -26.10 82.62
C LYS A 244 24.62 -26.96 82.77
N GLN A 245 25.35 -27.19 81.69
CA GLN A 245 26.59 -27.98 81.70
C GLN A 245 27.71 -27.24 82.44
N ALA A 246 27.83 -25.93 82.25
CA ALA A 246 28.76 -25.08 83.00
C ALA A 246 28.42 -25.06 84.50
N ASN A 247 27.14 -24.99 84.87
CA ASN A 247 26.71 -25.05 86.27
C ASN A 247 27.02 -26.42 86.90
N LYS A 248 26.74 -27.53 86.20
CA LYS A 248 27.13 -28.87 86.66
C LYS A 248 28.64 -29.00 86.83
N ASN A 249 29.44 -28.48 85.92
CA ASN A 249 30.89 -28.51 86.03
C ASN A 249 31.40 -27.66 87.21
N LYS A 250 30.75 -26.54 87.52
CA LYS A 250 31.02 -25.75 88.74
C LYS A 250 30.68 -26.51 90.02
N GLU A 251 29.56 -27.23 90.05
CA GLU A 251 29.16 -28.07 91.20
C GLU A 251 30.14 -29.23 91.42
N ILE A 252 30.59 -29.89 90.34
CA ILE A 252 31.60 -30.96 90.40
C ILE A 252 32.95 -30.41 90.88
N ALA A 253 33.39 -29.26 90.36
CA ALA A 253 34.61 -28.59 90.83
C ALA A 253 34.53 -28.23 92.32
N HIS A 254 33.39 -27.70 92.77
CA HIS A 254 33.14 -27.39 94.18
C HIS A 254 33.16 -28.64 95.07
N PHE A 255 32.67 -29.79 94.59
CA PHE A 255 32.68 -31.06 95.34
C PHE A 255 34.07 -31.69 95.44
N SER A 256 34.90 -31.54 94.39
CA SER A 256 36.29 -32.00 94.39
C SER A 256 37.22 -31.17 95.28
N SER A 257 36.88 -29.90 95.55
CA SER A 257 37.63 -29.05 96.51
C SER A 257 37.32 -29.34 97.98
N THR A 258 36.18 -29.97 98.31
CA THR A 258 35.79 -30.31 99.69
C THR A 258 36.18 -31.73 100.12
N SER A 259 36.62 -32.59 99.20
CA SER A 259 37.02 -33.98 99.47
C SER A 259 38.55 -34.18 99.56
N GLY A 260 39.32 -33.09 99.54
CA GLY A 260 40.79 -33.08 99.59
C GLY A 260 41.42 -32.62 100.92
N SER A 261 40.69 -32.64 102.03
CA SER A 261 41.26 -32.36 103.36
C SER A 261 40.91 -33.50 104.32
N LEU A 262 41.72 -34.56 104.25
CA LEU A 262 42.03 -35.43 105.39
C LEU A 262 43.03 -34.71 106.31
#